data_AF-A0A6A6YJ07-F1
#
_entry.id   AF-A0A6A6YJ07-F1
#
_cell.length_a   1.000
_cell.length_b   1.000
_cell.length_c   1.000
_cell.angle_alpha   90.00
_cell.angle_beta   90.00
_cell.angle_gamma   90.00
#
_symmetry.space_group_name_H-M   'P 1'
#
loop_
_entity.id
_entity.type
_entity.pdbx_description
1 polymer ?
#
loop_
_entity_poly.entity_id
_entity_poly.type
_entity_poly.pdbx_seq_one_letter_code
_entity_poly.pdbx_strand_id
1 'polypeptide(L)'
;MTYTTNDNITLLRSRGLTDWKNADAKLLFKPPEGLNYSTDLWAPEIHQIDGRWYVIFTADPNGDSPPPEVDMYCDMNCPAVFHRMYVLEGSGSDPWAADFALKSQLNTYDQFAIDGTYFQHSTGLYHIYSCWYHQYDAWPANLCITKMSNPWTVSSNFSERQIISVPSNPWEKTPYGRPFNNRLASNEGPEQLTNPKTGQTFVIYSAARSDNRNYCLGQLELIGDDPMNVQDWKKHNEGCVFYQNALEGAYGIVYHGMQDPTNGWSARTIRAQKFSWNADGSPQFPRPGYGPYALPSGQN
;
A
#
# COMPACT_ATOMS: atom_id res chain seq x y z
N MET A 1 -6.97 -7.64 -11.50
CA MET A 1 -6.47 -7.51 -10.08
C MET A 1 -5.16 -8.28 -9.87
N THR A 2 -4.19 -7.61 -9.29
CA THR A 2 -2.97 -8.36 -8.87
C THR A 2 -3.08 -8.74 -7.39
N TYR A 3 -2.68 -9.96 -7.03
CA TYR A 3 -2.75 -10.38 -5.62
C TYR A 3 -1.46 -11.16 -5.26
N THR A 4 -1.13 -11.04 -3.95
CA THR A 4 0.15 -11.62 -3.50
C THR A 4 -0.07 -13.08 -3.08
N THR A 5 0.89 -13.97 -3.42
CA THR A 5 0.86 -15.36 -2.88
C THR A 5 2.12 -15.62 -2.05
N ASN A 6 2.83 -14.52 -1.76
CA ASN A 6 4.11 -14.58 -1.03
C ASN A 6 5.25 -15.12 -1.90
N ASP A 7 4.84 -15.80 -2.96
CA ASP A 7 5.96 -16.44 -3.69
C ASP A 7 5.92 -16.04 -5.17
N ASN A 8 4.80 -15.49 -5.56
CA ASN A 8 4.72 -15.08 -6.98
C ASN A 8 3.69 -13.97 -7.14
N ILE A 9 3.72 -13.38 -8.39
CA ILE A 9 2.71 -12.35 -8.71
C ILE A 9 1.78 -12.88 -9.81
N THR A 10 0.45 -12.82 -9.43
CA THR A 10 -0.57 -13.35 -10.38
C THR A 10 -1.58 -12.24 -10.70
N LEU A 11 -1.97 -12.29 -11.98
CA LEU A 11 -3.01 -11.34 -12.43
C LEU A 11 -4.35 -12.07 -12.63
N LEU A 12 -5.37 -11.47 -11.93
CA LEU A 12 -6.73 -12.00 -12.19
C LEU A 12 -7.54 -11.02 -13.06
N ARG A 13 -8.37 -11.65 -13.92
CA ARG A 13 -9.21 -10.80 -14.80
C ARG A 13 -10.63 -11.39 -14.85
N SER A 14 -11.53 -10.47 -14.68
CA SER A 14 -12.95 -10.88 -14.76
C SER A 14 -13.76 -9.78 -15.47
N ARG A 15 -14.96 -10.28 -16.05
CA ARG A 15 -15.83 -9.28 -16.72
C ARG A 15 -16.61 -8.46 -15.69
N GLY A 16 -16.76 -9.07 -14.47
CA GLY A 16 -17.45 -8.33 -13.41
C GLY A 16 -16.53 -8.09 -12.20
N LEU A 17 -16.77 -6.97 -11.56
CA LEU A 17 -15.92 -6.58 -10.40
C LEU A 17 -16.24 -7.51 -9.23
N THR A 18 -17.45 -8.24 -9.33
CA THR A 18 -17.83 -9.03 -8.14
C THR A 18 -17.61 -10.52 -8.40
N ASP A 19 -17.16 -10.90 -9.61
CA ASP A 19 -17.04 -12.34 -9.90
C ASP A 19 -15.58 -12.77 -9.78
N TRP A 20 -15.25 -13.07 -8.56
CA TRP A 20 -13.82 -13.45 -8.39
C TRP A 20 -13.69 -14.98 -8.33
N LYS A 21 -14.80 -15.62 -8.06
CA LYS A 21 -14.75 -17.09 -8.02
C LYS A 21 -14.44 -17.68 -9.40
N ASN A 22 -14.84 -16.95 -10.42
CA ASN A 22 -14.64 -17.55 -11.76
C ASN A 22 -13.63 -16.73 -12.56
N ALA A 23 -12.81 -15.94 -11.86
CA ALA A 23 -11.87 -15.07 -12.59
C ALA A 23 -10.75 -15.92 -13.21
N ASP A 24 -10.39 -15.51 -14.44
CA ASP A 24 -9.17 -16.11 -15.01
C ASP A 24 -7.91 -15.63 -14.26
N ALA A 25 -6.93 -16.62 -14.27
CA ALA A 25 -5.68 -16.24 -13.56
C ALA A 25 -4.47 -16.49 -14.47
N LYS A 26 -3.56 -15.57 -14.29
CA LYS A 26 -2.32 -15.70 -15.09
C LYS A 26 -1.11 -15.31 -14.23
N LEU A 27 -0.11 -16.22 -14.31
CA LEU A 27 1.14 -15.89 -13.61
C LEU A 27 1.92 -14.79 -14.36
N LEU A 28 2.21 -13.73 -13.60
CA LEU A 28 2.99 -12.66 -14.27
C LEU A 28 4.48 -12.80 -13.98
N PHE A 29 4.73 -13.33 -12.74
CA PHE A 29 6.16 -13.32 -12.38
C PHE A 29 6.38 -14.29 -11.22
N LYS A 30 7.40 -15.11 -11.46
CA LYS A 30 7.94 -15.97 -10.38
C LYS A 30 9.46 -15.81 -10.32
N PRO A 31 9.89 -15.31 -9.16
CA PRO A 31 11.34 -15.07 -9.11
C PRO A 31 12.13 -16.37 -8.94
N PRO A 32 13.36 -16.37 -9.55
CA PRO A 32 14.23 -17.51 -9.19
C PRO A 32 14.53 -17.54 -7.69
N GLU A 33 14.94 -18.69 -7.23
CA GLU A 33 15.23 -18.85 -5.79
C GLU A 33 16.57 -18.19 -5.45
N GLY A 34 16.66 -17.66 -4.19
CA GLY A 34 17.96 -17.19 -3.62
C GLY A 34 18.26 -15.74 -4.00
N LEU A 35 17.30 -15.11 -4.67
CA LEU A 35 17.59 -13.70 -5.05
C LEU A 35 17.00 -12.77 -3.99
N ASN A 36 17.40 -11.46 -4.12
CA ASN A 36 16.96 -10.47 -3.11
C ASN A 36 15.44 -10.25 -3.18
N TYR A 37 14.81 -10.79 -4.23
CA TYR A 37 13.36 -10.57 -4.39
C TYR A 37 12.66 -11.92 -4.57
N SER A 38 13.13 -12.87 -3.77
CA SER A 38 12.61 -14.23 -4.03
C SER A 38 11.57 -14.60 -2.98
N THR A 39 11.42 -13.78 -1.97
CA THR A 39 10.47 -14.20 -0.91
C THR A 39 9.64 -12.98 -0.50
N ASP A 40 8.48 -13.28 0.24
CA ASP A 40 7.55 -12.25 0.77
C ASP A 40 7.17 -11.23 -0.31
N LEU A 41 6.82 -11.78 -1.47
CA LEU A 41 6.30 -10.85 -2.50
C LEU A 41 4.92 -10.31 -2.07
N TRP A 42 4.94 -9.00 -1.75
CA TRP A 42 3.73 -8.42 -1.10
C TRP A 42 3.16 -7.31 -1.99
N ALA A 43 1.85 -7.16 -2.00
CA ALA A 43 1.03 -6.00 -2.39
C ALA A 43 1.42 -5.48 -3.78
N PRO A 44 1.44 -6.31 -4.76
CA PRO A 44 1.71 -5.78 -6.10
C PRO A 44 0.59 -4.85 -6.59
N GLU A 45 1.06 -3.73 -7.36
CA GLU A 45 0.13 -2.85 -8.10
C GLU A 45 0.51 -2.78 -9.58
N ILE A 46 -0.56 -3.00 -10.34
CA ILE A 46 -0.27 -2.88 -11.79
C ILE A 46 -0.74 -1.49 -12.27
N HIS A 47 0.18 -0.80 -13.10
CA HIS A 47 -0.10 0.56 -13.60
C HIS A 47 0.26 0.65 -15.09
N GLN A 48 -0.61 1.41 -15.70
CA GLN A 48 -0.17 1.77 -17.07
C GLN A 48 0.33 3.21 -17.09
N ILE A 49 1.64 3.35 -17.48
CA ILE A 49 2.24 4.71 -17.53
C ILE A 49 3.03 4.84 -18.84
N ASP A 50 2.58 5.86 -19.64
CA ASP A 50 3.21 6.19 -20.94
C ASP A 50 3.22 4.98 -21.87
N GLY A 51 2.03 4.22 -21.83
CA GLY A 51 1.82 3.16 -22.86
C GLY A 51 2.46 1.83 -22.46
N ARG A 52 3.06 1.80 -21.25
CA ARG A 52 3.64 0.51 -20.80
C ARG A 52 2.99 0.10 -19.47
N TRP A 53 3.15 -1.18 -19.15
CA TRP A 53 2.60 -1.69 -17.88
C TRP A 53 3.72 -1.90 -16.85
N TYR A 54 3.44 -1.48 -15.65
CA TYR A 54 4.42 -1.63 -14.56
C TYR A 54 3.72 -2.27 -13.35
N VAL A 55 4.41 -3.29 -12.89
CA VAL A 55 3.95 -3.86 -11.60
C VAL A 55 4.98 -3.52 -10.51
N ILE A 56 4.53 -2.70 -9.54
CA ILE A 56 5.40 -2.37 -8.38
C ILE A 56 5.01 -3.26 -7.19
N PHE A 57 6.08 -3.84 -6.58
CA PHE A 57 5.76 -4.80 -5.50
C PHE A 57 6.91 -4.83 -4.49
N THR A 58 6.61 -5.51 -3.32
CA THR A 58 7.60 -5.70 -2.25
C THR A 58 8.16 -7.13 -2.27
N ALA A 59 9.43 -7.20 -1.97
CA ALA A 59 10.00 -8.55 -1.81
C ALA A 59 11.23 -8.48 -0.90
N ASP A 60 11.62 -9.67 -0.45
CA ASP A 60 12.87 -9.74 0.35
C ASP A 60 13.58 -11.07 0.10
N PRO A 61 14.89 -11.18 0.59
CA PRO A 61 15.70 -12.36 0.22
C PRO A 61 15.43 -13.55 1.15
N ASN A 62 14.73 -13.23 2.38
CA ASN A 62 14.78 -14.38 3.31
C ASN A 62 13.49 -14.48 4.12
N GLY A 63 12.44 -13.98 3.64
CA GLY A 63 11.11 -14.27 4.24
C GLY A 63 11.04 -13.74 5.67
N ASP A 64 11.50 -12.55 5.92
CA ASP A 64 11.42 -11.89 7.22
C ASP A 64 12.28 -12.61 8.26
N SER A 65 13.36 -13.20 7.81
CA SER A 65 14.26 -13.92 8.75
C SER A 65 15.71 -13.47 8.50
N PRO A 66 15.96 -12.22 8.80
CA PRO A 66 17.35 -11.79 8.58
C PRO A 66 18.33 -12.52 9.52
N PRO A 67 19.68 -12.59 9.12
CA PRO A 67 20.69 -13.20 10.00
C PRO A 67 20.76 -12.46 11.35
N PRO A 68 21.14 -13.15 12.37
CA PRO A 68 21.26 -12.54 13.70
C PRO A 68 22.22 -11.34 13.70
N GLU A 69 23.20 -11.30 12.82
CA GLU A 69 24.17 -10.17 12.76
C GLU A 69 23.49 -8.88 12.29
N VAL A 70 22.53 -9.06 11.47
CA VAL A 70 21.79 -7.85 11.03
C VAL A 70 20.76 -7.44 12.10
N ASP A 71 20.08 -8.50 12.60
CA ASP A 71 18.99 -8.21 13.57
C ASP A 71 19.55 -7.52 14.82
N MET A 72 20.90 -7.73 15.16
CA MET A 72 21.46 -7.18 16.41
C MET A 72 21.59 -5.66 16.34
N TYR A 73 21.41 -5.07 15.08
CA TYR A 73 21.51 -3.59 14.99
C TYR A 73 20.18 -2.96 15.37
N CYS A 74 19.16 -3.76 15.45
CA CYS A 74 17.83 -3.21 15.77
C CYS A 74 17.63 -3.20 17.29
N ASP A 75 17.16 -2.08 17.72
CA ASP A 75 16.83 -2.06 19.17
C ASP A 75 15.85 -3.17 19.54
N MET A 76 15.03 -3.47 18.63
CA MET A 76 14.13 -4.64 18.70
C MET A 76 14.22 -5.44 17.41
N ASN A 77 13.75 -6.75 17.60
CA ASN A 77 13.79 -7.57 16.37
C ASN A 77 13.10 -6.87 15.18
N CYS A 78 13.79 -6.82 13.99
CA CYS A 78 13.16 -6.21 12.79
C CYS A 78 13.19 -7.23 11.64
N PRO A 79 12.20 -8.10 11.63
CA PRO A 79 12.17 -9.20 10.66
C PRO A 79 12.04 -8.69 9.21
N ALA A 80 11.61 -7.49 9.06
CA ALA A 80 11.33 -7.05 7.68
C ALA A 80 12.45 -6.11 7.20
N VAL A 81 13.63 -6.17 7.81
CA VAL A 81 14.69 -5.18 7.55
C VAL A 81 15.13 -5.28 6.08
N PHE A 82 14.85 -6.43 5.40
CA PHE A 82 15.38 -6.54 4.02
C PHE A 82 14.27 -6.28 3.00
N HIS A 83 13.10 -5.91 3.46
CA HIS A 83 12.06 -5.63 2.45
C HIS A 83 12.42 -4.38 1.64
N ARG A 84 12.33 -4.59 0.29
CA ARG A 84 12.57 -3.47 -0.65
C ARG A 84 11.46 -3.43 -1.70
N MET A 85 11.54 -2.36 -2.60
CA MET A 85 10.53 -2.23 -3.67
C MET A 85 11.13 -2.63 -5.03
N TYR A 86 10.30 -3.34 -5.80
CA TYR A 86 10.76 -3.82 -7.11
C TYR A 86 9.70 -3.49 -8.17
N VAL A 87 10.20 -3.52 -9.47
CA VAL A 87 9.26 -3.14 -10.55
C VAL A 87 9.43 -4.16 -11.69
N LEU A 88 8.23 -4.67 -12.04
CA LEU A 88 8.19 -5.39 -13.34
C LEU A 88 7.72 -4.47 -14.47
N GLU A 89 8.17 -4.79 -15.71
CA GLU A 89 7.64 -4.02 -16.86
C GLU A 89 7.10 -4.99 -17.91
N GLY A 90 6.00 -4.62 -18.34
CA GLY A 90 5.41 -5.35 -19.50
C GLY A 90 5.12 -4.39 -20.66
N SER A 91 5.25 -4.99 -21.94
CA SER A 91 4.96 -4.16 -23.14
C SER A 91 3.66 -4.64 -23.80
N GLY A 92 3.07 -3.70 -24.62
CA GLY A 92 1.84 -4.05 -25.36
C GLY A 92 0.62 -3.30 -24.81
N SER A 93 -0.48 -3.47 -25.49
CA SER A 93 -1.68 -2.66 -25.17
C SER A 93 -2.57 -3.40 -24.15
N ASP A 94 -2.33 -4.63 -23.95
CA ASP A 94 -3.18 -5.42 -23.04
C ASP A 94 -2.29 -6.08 -21.96
N PRO A 95 -2.59 -5.74 -20.67
CA PRO A 95 -1.73 -6.29 -19.61
C PRO A 95 -1.88 -7.82 -19.49
N TRP A 96 -2.99 -8.32 -19.99
CA TRP A 96 -3.20 -9.79 -19.91
C TRP A 96 -2.29 -10.52 -20.89
N ALA A 97 -1.91 -9.90 -22.00
CA ALA A 97 -1.08 -10.59 -23.01
C ALA A 97 0.38 -10.18 -22.88
N ALA A 98 0.57 -9.22 -21.96
CA ALA A 98 1.94 -8.69 -21.87
C ALA A 98 2.86 -9.70 -21.17
N ASP A 99 4.13 -9.66 -21.65
CA ASP A 99 5.16 -10.43 -20.90
C ASP A 99 5.90 -9.51 -19.92
N PHE A 100 5.84 -9.99 -18.65
CA PHE A 100 6.44 -9.11 -17.64
C PHE A 100 7.82 -9.64 -17.24
N ALA A 101 8.72 -8.65 -17.05
CA ALA A 101 10.08 -9.01 -16.55
C ALA A 101 10.50 -7.98 -15.47
N LEU A 102 11.42 -8.62 -14.60
CA LEU A 102 11.93 -7.68 -13.56
C LEU A 102 12.70 -6.53 -14.21
N LYS A 103 12.31 -5.34 -13.80
CA LYS A 103 12.94 -4.17 -14.43
C LYS A 103 13.98 -3.58 -13.47
N SER A 104 13.56 -3.43 -12.18
CA SER A 104 14.58 -2.84 -11.29
C SER A 104 14.13 -3.02 -9.83
N GLN A 105 15.17 -2.96 -8.94
CA GLN A 105 14.90 -2.60 -7.53
C GLN A 105 14.92 -1.07 -7.35
N LEU A 106 13.78 -0.52 -6.83
CA LEU A 106 13.80 0.94 -6.66
C LEU A 106 14.74 1.35 -5.53
N ASN A 107 15.57 2.43 -5.79
CA ASN A 107 16.48 2.91 -4.74
C ASN A 107 15.72 3.48 -3.53
N THR A 108 15.67 2.70 -2.46
CA THR A 108 15.01 3.16 -1.21
C THR A 108 16.06 3.25 -0.10
N TYR A 109 17.30 3.47 -0.65
CA TYR A 109 18.46 3.85 0.20
C TYR A 109 18.78 2.74 1.19
N ASP A 110 18.56 1.52 0.62
CA ASP A 110 18.90 0.31 1.39
C ASP A 110 18.22 0.32 2.78
N GLN A 111 16.97 0.90 2.74
CA GLN A 111 16.16 0.89 3.99
C GLN A 111 14.83 0.18 3.74
N PHE A 112 14.30 -0.24 4.91
CA PHE A 112 12.97 -0.90 4.83
C PHE A 112 12.01 -0.09 3.97
N ALA A 113 11.31 -0.87 3.04
CA ALA A 113 10.32 -0.23 2.15
C ALA A 113 9.30 -1.28 1.69
N ILE A 114 8.01 -0.91 1.89
CA ILE A 114 6.97 -1.85 1.41
C ILE A 114 5.81 -1.04 0.86
N ASP A 115 5.00 -1.69 0.17
CA ASP A 115 3.68 -1.18 -0.24
C ASP A 115 3.81 0.09 -1.09
N GLY A 116 4.74 0.11 -2.01
CA GLY A 116 4.93 1.33 -2.84
C GLY A 116 3.81 1.49 -3.87
N THR A 117 3.48 2.76 -4.14
CA THR A 117 2.55 3.13 -5.24
C THR A 117 3.08 4.36 -5.97
N TYR A 118 2.56 4.54 -7.19
CA TYR A 118 2.93 5.76 -7.92
C TYR A 118 1.95 6.89 -7.56
N PHE A 119 2.54 8.04 -7.33
CA PHE A 119 1.75 9.28 -7.21
C PHE A 119 2.04 10.21 -8.40
N GLN A 120 0.93 10.41 -9.20
CA GLN A 120 1.09 11.25 -10.40
C GLN A 120 0.61 12.67 -10.12
N HIS A 121 1.46 13.53 -10.50
CA HIS A 121 1.19 14.97 -10.25
C HIS A 121 1.73 15.79 -11.42
N SER A 122 1.13 16.99 -11.54
CA SER A 122 1.51 17.81 -12.71
C SER A 122 3.01 18.10 -12.74
N THR A 123 3.64 17.97 -11.64
CA THR A 123 5.09 18.31 -11.65
C THR A 123 5.94 17.05 -11.81
N GLY A 124 5.25 15.94 -11.89
CA GLY A 124 6.07 14.75 -12.23
C GLY A 124 5.51 13.50 -11.53
N LEU A 125 6.36 12.46 -11.57
CA LEU A 125 5.98 11.15 -11.00
C LEU A 125 6.72 10.94 -9.67
N TYR A 126 5.96 10.37 -8.74
CA TYR A 126 6.55 10.20 -7.40
C TYR A 126 6.26 8.77 -6.90
N HIS A 127 7.04 8.33 -5.95
CA HIS A 127 6.93 7.02 -5.30
C HIS A 127 6.62 7.21 -3.82
N ILE A 128 5.38 6.81 -3.50
CA ILE A 128 5.05 6.82 -2.04
C ILE A 128 5.07 5.39 -1.51
N TYR A 129 5.71 5.22 -0.31
CA TYR A 129 5.83 3.85 0.21
C TYR A 129 5.99 3.91 1.74
N SER A 130 5.71 2.79 2.37
CA SER A 130 5.97 2.70 3.82
C SER A 130 7.46 2.51 4.10
N CYS A 131 7.87 3.28 5.12
CA CYS A 131 9.34 3.26 5.36
C CYS A 131 9.59 3.44 6.87
N TRP A 132 10.81 2.98 7.23
CA TRP A 132 11.29 3.36 8.56
C TRP A 132 12.05 4.68 8.49
N TYR A 133 12.11 5.26 9.76
CA TYR A 133 12.88 6.52 9.78
C TYR A 133 14.37 6.25 9.53
N HIS A 134 14.87 5.20 10.24
CA HIS A 134 16.27 4.80 10.03
C HIS A 134 16.31 3.32 9.60
N GLN A 135 17.45 2.94 9.22
CA GLN A 135 17.61 1.61 8.58
C GLN A 135 17.23 0.50 9.56
N TYR A 136 17.42 0.70 10.91
CA TYR A 136 17.22 -0.48 11.80
C TYR A 136 16.28 -0.10 12.93
N ASP A 137 15.13 0.49 12.59
CA ASP A 137 14.17 0.95 13.63
C ASP A 137 13.13 -0.14 13.94
N ALA A 138 12.80 -1.00 12.91
CA ALA A 138 11.78 -2.08 13.06
C ALA A 138 10.38 -1.47 13.11
N TRP A 139 10.09 -0.33 13.67
CA TRP A 139 8.83 0.42 13.73
C TRP A 139 9.10 1.79 14.38
N PRO A 140 8.14 2.61 14.25
CA PRO A 140 6.95 2.65 13.39
C PRO A 140 7.32 2.79 11.91
N ALA A 141 6.30 2.21 11.08
CA ALA A 141 6.42 2.50 9.63
C ALA A 141 5.69 3.81 9.28
N ASN A 142 6.37 4.59 8.48
CA ASN A 142 5.87 5.91 8.02
C ASN A 142 5.57 5.89 6.50
N LEU A 143 5.05 7.05 6.07
CA LEU A 143 4.93 7.19 4.60
C LEU A 143 6.00 8.15 4.06
N CYS A 144 6.78 7.58 3.23
CA CYS A 144 7.82 8.39 2.54
C CYS A 144 7.44 8.64 1.08
N ILE A 145 8.04 9.73 0.60
CA ILE A 145 7.77 10.05 -0.82
C ILE A 145 9.08 10.49 -1.46
N THR A 146 9.34 9.93 -2.73
CA THR A 146 10.51 10.34 -3.53
C THR A 146 10.07 10.70 -4.95
N LYS A 147 10.91 11.59 -5.53
CA LYS A 147 10.65 11.90 -6.96
C LYS A 147 11.26 10.82 -7.87
N MET A 148 10.52 10.65 -9.03
CA MET A 148 11.01 9.60 -9.98
C MET A 148 11.24 10.24 -11.35
N SER A 149 12.36 9.79 -11.99
CA SER A 149 12.58 10.28 -13.38
C SER A 149 11.84 9.40 -14.39
N ASN A 150 11.58 8.22 -14.04
CA ASN A 150 10.72 7.27 -14.77
C ASN A 150 10.16 6.21 -13.81
N PRO A 151 9.29 5.34 -14.27
CA PRO A 151 8.50 4.50 -13.35
C PRO A 151 9.39 3.47 -12.62
N TRP A 152 10.75 3.45 -12.89
CA TRP A 152 11.55 2.42 -12.17
C TRP A 152 12.87 3.04 -11.69
N THR A 153 12.95 4.48 -11.76
CA THR A 153 14.21 5.10 -11.31
C THR A 153 13.86 6.26 -10.36
N VAL A 154 14.32 6.13 -9.11
CA VAL A 154 14.13 7.23 -8.13
C VAL A 154 15.21 8.30 -8.37
N SER A 155 14.75 9.56 -8.47
CA SER A 155 15.72 10.63 -8.78
C SER A 155 16.12 11.40 -7.52
N SER A 156 15.30 11.26 -6.47
CA SER A 156 15.66 11.95 -5.21
C SER A 156 16.81 11.23 -4.50
N ASN A 157 17.80 11.99 -3.98
CA ASN A 157 18.74 11.33 -3.05
C ASN A 157 18.17 11.26 -1.62
N PHE A 158 18.98 10.62 -0.71
CA PHE A 158 18.40 10.33 0.62
C PHE A 158 18.00 11.62 1.34
N SER A 159 18.82 12.75 1.22
CA SER A 159 18.48 14.00 1.94
C SER A 159 17.22 14.65 1.35
N GLU A 160 16.82 14.28 0.11
CA GLU A 160 15.60 14.87 -0.50
C GLU A 160 14.37 13.99 -0.21
N ARG A 161 14.53 12.76 0.16
CA ARG A 161 13.36 11.93 0.51
C ARG A 161 12.59 12.60 1.66
N GLN A 162 11.28 12.58 1.47
CA GLN A 162 10.47 13.19 2.54
C GLN A 162 9.61 12.13 3.25
N ILE A 163 9.42 12.33 4.50
CA ILE A 163 8.41 11.57 5.25
C ILE A 163 7.15 12.44 5.41
N ILE A 164 6.06 11.98 4.79
CA ILE A 164 4.90 12.91 4.69
C ILE A 164 3.82 12.48 5.68
N SER A 165 4.08 11.36 6.37
CA SER A 165 3.13 10.98 7.42
C SER A 165 3.84 10.04 8.41
N VAL A 166 3.65 10.39 9.69
CA VAL A 166 4.10 9.49 10.77
C VAL A 166 2.89 9.15 11.67
N PRO A 167 2.84 7.92 12.20
CA PRO A 167 1.72 7.56 13.08
C PRO A 167 1.73 8.37 14.38
N SER A 168 1.14 9.60 14.34
CA SER A 168 1.22 10.49 15.52
C SER A 168 -0.11 10.50 16.28
N ASN A 169 -1.16 9.98 15.62
CA ASN A 169 -2.46 9.92 16.33
C ASN A 169 -2.66 8.58 17.05
N PRO A 170 -3.42 8.70 18.16
CA PRO A 170 -3.63 7.46 18.94
C PRO A 170 -4.26 6.36 18.09
N TRP A 171 -5.20 6.71 17.16
CA TRP A 171 -5.87 5.67 16.36
C TRP A 171 -4.89 5.03 15.36
N GLU A 172 -3.68 5.62 15.24
CA GLU A 172 -2.68 5.03 14.32
C GLU A 172 -1.75 4.06 15.05
N LYS A 173 -2.00 3.98 16.45
CA LYS A 173 -1.10 3.14 17.27
C LYS A 173 -1.92 2.07 17.99
N THR A 174 -1.44 0.81 17.92
CA THR A 174 -2.16 -0.27 18.63
C THR A 174 -1.22 -0.88 19.68
N PRO A 175 -1.99 -1.42 20.85
CA PRO A 175 -3.41 -1.19 21.23
C PRO A 175 -3.64 0.24 21.68
N TYR A 176 -4.91 0.69 21.52
CA TYR A 176 -5.26 2.09 21.87
C TYR A 176 -5.05 2.31 23.37
N GLY A 177 -4.29 3.43 23.77
CA GLY A 177 -4.37 3.83 25.21
C GLY A 177 -3.17 3.29 26.00
N ARG A 178 -2.15 2.70 25.23
CA ARG A 178 -0.93 2.28 25.95
C ARG A 178 0.15 3.37 25.83
N PRO A 179 0.90 3.50 26.96
CA PRO A 179 1.89 4.59 27.04
C PRO A 179 3.02 4.41 26.01
N PHE A 180 3.29 3.05 25.62
CA PHE A 180 4.28 2.78 24.54
C PHE A 180 3.68 1.79 23.54
N ASN A 181 3.38 2.25 22.29
CA ASN A 181 2.82 1.27 21.32
C ASN A 181 3.35 1.57 19.92
N ASN A 182 4.67 2.09 19.93
CA ASN A 182 5.28 2.42 18.61
C ASN A 182 5.55 1.15 17.81
N ARG A 183 5.55 0.02 18.57
CA ARG A 183 5.85 -1.22 17.83
C ARG A 183 4.66 -1.61 16.92
N LEU A 184 3.58 -1.18 17.23
CA LEU A 184 2.41 -1.65 16.44
C LEU A 184 1.79 -0.47 15.68
N ALA A 185 2.68 0.56 15.38
CA ALA A 185 2.15 1.73 14.65
C ALA A 185 2.66 1.74 13.20
N SER A 186 1.60 1.79 12.28
CA SER A 186 2.07 1.81 10.87
C SER A 186 1.20 2.79 10.07
N ASN A 187 1.82 3.59 9.27
CA ASN A 187 1.23 4.15 8.04
C ASN A 187 1.75 3.42 6.80
N GLU A 188 0.92 2.65 6.16
CA GLU A 188 1.36 1.82 5.02
C GLU A 188 0.25 1.74 3.97
N GLY A 189 0.55 1.10 2.89
CA GLY A 189 -0.45 0.88 1.82
C GLY A 189 -1.03 2.17 1.27
N PRO A 190 -0.19 3.15 0.86
CA PRO A 190 -0.75 4.40 0.31
C PRO A 190 -1.43 4.18 -1.05
N GLU A 191 -2.57 4.95 -1.19
CA GLU A 191 -3.28 4.92 -2.49
C GLU A 191 -3.73 6.34 -2.84
N GLN A 192 -3.31 6.64 -4.13
CA GLN A 192 -3.71 8.00 -4.57
C GLN A 192 -5.18 8.00 -5.00
N LEU A 193 -5.83 9.12 -4.62
CA LEU A 193 -7.20 9.41 -5.08
C LEU A 193 -7.33 10.87 -5.50
N THR A 194 -7.98 10.99 -6.76
CA THR A 194 -8.20 12.38 -7.24
C THR A 194 -9.70 12.59 -7.48
N ASN A 195 -10.07 13.64 -6.78
CA ASN A 195 -11.48 14.03 -7.09
C ASN A 195 -11.63 14.51 -8.53
N PRO A 196 -12.47 13.89 -9.31
CA PRO A 196 -12.56 14.23 -10.75
C PRO A 196 -13.28 15.57 -10.97
N LYS A 197 -14.02 16.02 -9.99
CA LYS A 197 -14.75 17.29 -10.18
C LYS A 197 -13.92 18.49 -9.71
N THR A 198 -13.24 18.28 -8.63
CA THR A 198 -12.55 19.48 -8.10
C THR A 198 -11.06 19.40 -8.41
N GLY A 199 -10.52 18.14 -8.67
CA GLY A 199 -9.07 18.01 -8.98
C GLY A 199 -8.23 17.88 -7.70
N GLN A 200 -8.92 17.88 -6.52
CA GLN A 200 -8.15 17.67 -5.28
C GLN A 200 -7.51 16.27 -5.26
N THR A 201 -6.33 16.22 -4.66
CA THR A 201 -5.60 14.92 -4.65
C THR A 201 -5.39 14.48 -3.19
N PHE A 202 -5.64 13.21 -3.01
CA PHE A 202 -5.53 12.61 -1.67
C PHE A 202 -4.65 11.36 -1.73
N VAL A 203 -4.05 11.11 -0.52
CA VAL A 203 -3.45 9.78 -0.32
C VAL A 203 -4.18 9.10 0.86
N ILE A 204 -4.81 7.97 0.45
CA ILE A 204 -5.41 7.14 1.52
C ILE A 204 -4.42 6.05 1.94
N TYR A 205 -4.30 5.94 3.30
CA TYR A 205 -3.30 4.94 3.74
C TYR A 205 -3.86 4.16 4.93
N SER A 206 -3.31 2.97 5.11
CA SER A 206 -3.67 2.15 6.30
C SER A 206 -2.85 2.56 7.52
N ALA A 207 -3.56 2.43 8.67
CA ALA A 207 -2.87 2.79 9.92
C ALA A 207 -3.16 1.73 10.99
N ALA A 208 -2.34 1.71 11.96
CA ALA A 208 -2.40 0.73 13.07
C ALA A 208 -1.95 -0.66 12.60
N ARG A 209 -2.31 -1.69 13.26
CA ARG A 209 -1.73 -3.02 12.95
C ARG A 209 -2.68 -3.82 12.06
N SER A 210 -2.01 -4.40 11.03
CA SER A 210 -2.80 -5.04 9.95
C SER A 210 -3.32 -6.40 10.39
N ASP A 211 -2.90 -6.91 11.49
CA ASP A 211 -3.34 -8.30 11.79
C ASP A 211 -4.43 -8.28 12.87
N ASN A 212 -4.93 -7.02 13.19
CA ASN A 212 -6.05 -7.07 14.15
C ASN A 212 -7.11 -6.03 13.76
N ARG A 213 -8.07 -5.80 14.62
CA ARG A 213 -9.29 -5.06 14.28
C ARG A 213 -9.03 -3.55 14.23
N ASN A 214 -7.91 -3.11 14.76
CA ASN A 214 -7.66 -1.65 14.84
C ASN A 214 -7.14 -1.09 13.51
N TYR A 215 -6.95 -1.99 12.55
CA TYR A 215 -6.54 -1.52 11.22
C TYR A 215 -7.62 -0.63 10.60
N CYS A 216 -7.18 0.54 10.12
CA CYS A 216 -8.17 1.48 9.53
C CYS A 216 -7.47 2.36 8.48
N LEU A 217 -8.29 3.30 7.83
CA LEU A 217 -7.71 4.14 6.77
C LEU A 217 -7.63 5.59 7.25
N GLY A 218 -6.41 6.12 7.05
CA GLY A 218 -6.20 7.57 7.20
C GLY A 218 -6.17 8.30 5.85
N GLN A 219 -6.00 9.63 5.97
CA GLN A 219 -6.09 10.42 4.71
C GLN A 219 -5.12 11.61 4.78
N LEU A 220 -4.30 11.68 3.72
CA LEU A 220 -3.54 12.92 3.48
C LEU A 220 -4.10 13.67 2.26
N GLU A 221 -4.14 15.04 2.43
CA GLU A 221 -4.53 15.87 1.28
C GLU A 221 -3.35 16.78 0.87
N LEU A 222 -3.05 16.67 -0.40
CA LEU A 222 -2.05 17.66 -0.88
C LEU A 222 -2.70 19.04 -1.09
N ILE A 223 -2.51 20.00 -0.19
CA ILE A 223 -3.21 21.30 -0.25
C ILE A 223 -2.31 22.35 -0.89
N GLY A 224 -1.01 22.05 -1.04
CA GLY A 224 -0.09 22.92 -1.82
C GLY A 224 0.22 22.30 -3.19
N ASP A 225 1.33 22.71 -3.79
CA ASP A 225 1.53 22.27 -5.20
C ASP A 225 2.78 21.38 -5.31
N ASP A 226 3.44 21.19 -4.12
CA ASP A 226 4.71 20.44 -4.23
C ASP A 226 4.62 19.17 -3.36
N PRO A 227 4.58 18.00 -4.04
CA PRO A 227 4.45 16.73 -3.28
C PRO A 227 5.70 16.45 -2.44
N MET A 228 6.86 17.09 -2.82
CA MET A 228 8.09 16.82 -2.03
C MET A 228 8.24 17.83 -0.89
N ASN A 229 7.23 18.71 -0.72
CA ASN A 229 7.23 19.67 0.41
C ASN A 229 6.20 19.19 1.47
N VAL A 230 6.67 18.86 2.60
CA VAL A 230 5.84 18.19 3.63
C VAL A 230 4.74 19.15 4.10
N GLN A 231 5.02 20.42 4.11
CA GLN A 231 4.01 21.39 4.62
C GLN A 231 2.84 21.53 3.66
N ASP A 232 3.01 20.90 2.52
CA ASP A 232 1.87 20.98 1.57
C ASP A 232 0.90 19.81 1.75
N TRP A 233 1.25 19.03 2.70
CA TRP A 233 0.34 17.89 2.95
C TRP A 233 -0.43 18.17 4.24
N LYS A 234 -1.70 18.00 4.11
CA LYS A 234 -2.54 18.07 5.32
C LYS A 234 -3.04 16.67 5.71
N LYS A 235 -2.64 16.35 6.97
CA LYS A 235 -3.16 15.08 7.50
C LYS A 235 -4.51 15.30 8.19
N HIS A 236 -5.43 14.43 7.88
CA HIS A 236 -6.74 14.51 8.58
C HIS A 236 -6.64 13.73 9.90
N ASN A 237 -6.64 14.53 11.00
CA ASN A 237 -6.26 13.95 12.31
C ASN A 237 -7.49 13.56 13.12
N GLU A 238 -8.64 13.81 12.57
CA GLU A 238 -9.86 13.65 13.40
C GLU A 238 -10.23 12.17 13.53
N GLY A 239 -9.55 11.29 12.84
CA GLY A 239 -9.87 9.85 12.99
C GLY A 239 -9.79 9.14 11.64
N CYS A 240 -10.12 7.83 11.78
CA CYS A 240 -10.08 7.01 10.55
C CYS A 240 -11.24 7.40 9.62
N VAL A 241 -10.90 7.49 8.33
CA VAL A 241 -11.98 7.81 7.35
C VAL A 241 -12.69 6.53 6.92
N PHE A 242 -12.17 5.41 7.33
CA PHE A 242 -12.79 4.09 7.12
C PHE A 242 -12.25 3.12 8.18
N TYR A 243 -13.26 2.43 8.99
CA TYR A 243 -12.84 1.59 10.12
C TYR A 243 -13.91 0.54 10.42
N GLN A 244 -13.58 -0.37 11.27
CA GLN A 244 -14.46 -1.53 11.53
C GLN A 244 -15.89 -1.08 11.84
N ASN A 245 -16.85 -1.98 11.39
CA ASN A 245 -18.27 -1.87 11.75
C ASN A 245 -18.72 -3.11 12.54
N ALA A 246 -18.53 -3.01 13.90
CA ALA A 246 -18.78 -4.20 14.76
C ALA A 246 -20.25 -4.61 14.72
N LEU A 247 -21.15 -3.70 14.51
CA LEU A 247 -22.59 -4.05 14.50
C LEU A 247 -22.95 -4.89 13.28
N GLU A 248 -22.18 -4.85 12.27
CA GLU A 248 -22.49 -5.63 11.04
C GLU A 248 -21.44 -6.74 10.84
N GLY A 249 -20.68 -6.97 11.99
CA GLY A 249 -19.70 -8.09 11.97
C GLY A 249 -18.58 -7.84 10.96
N ALA A 250 -18.40 -6.54 10.48
CA ALA A 250 -17.32 -6.20 9.51
C ALA A 250 -16.18 -5.50 10.25
N TYR A 251 -15.17 -6.24 10.30
CA TYR A 251 -13.97 -5.69 10.95
C TYR A 251 -12.87 -5.44 9.89
N GLY A 252 -12.42 -4.03 9.94
CA GLY A 252 -11.34 -3.63 9.00
C GLY A 252 -11.86 -3.44 7.57
N ILE A 253 -11.08 -2.44 6.46
CA ILE A 253 -11.56 -1.51 5.40
C ILE A 253 -11.48 -2.24 4.04
N VAL A 254 -12.32 -1.93 2.82
CA VAL A 254 -12.31 -2.20 1.38
C VAL A 254 -10.97 -1.71 0.79
N TYR A 255 -10.28 -2.82 0.49
CA TYR A 255 -9.40 -3.19 1.63
C TYR A 255 -9.58 -4.67 1.97
N HIS A 256 -8.85 -5.47 2.00
CA HIS A 256 -9.05 -6.76 2.69
C HIS A 256 -9.67 -6.55 4.08
N GLY A 257 -10.80 -7.20 4.28
CA GLY A 257 -11.50 -7.22 5.58
C GLY A 257 -11.48 -8.61 6.21
N MET A 258 -11.84 -8.54 7.60
CA MET A 258 -11.94 -9.84 8.30
C MET A 258 -13.35 -10.01 8.88
N GLN A 259 -13.90 -11.19 8.42
CA GLN A 259 -15.15 -11.48 9.17
C GLN A 259 -14.84 -11.90 10.61
N ASP A 260 -13.72 -12.72 10.78
CA ASP A 260 -13.25 -13.13 12.12
C ASP A 260 -11.81 -12.63 12.35
N PRO A 261 -11.64 -11.59 13.19
CA PRO A 261 -10.32 -10.94 13.34
C PRO A 261 -9.40 -11.76 14.24
N THR A 262 -9.81 -12.97 14.65
CA THR A 262 -8.97 -13.70 15.63
C THR A 262 -7.97 -14.61 14.90
N ASN A 263 -8.02 -14.67 13.55
CA ASN A 263 -7.12 -15.60 12.85
C ASN A 263 -6.01 -14.83 12.12
N GLY A 264 -5.84 -13.54 12.55
CA GLY A 264 -4.70 -12.76 12.03
C GLY A 264 -4.78 -12.55 10.52
N TRP A 265 -3.61 -12.56 9.79
CA TRP A 265 -3.52 -12.15 8.37
C TRP A 265 -4.27 -13.14 7.47
N SER A 266 -4.55 -14.38 7.93
CA SER A 266 -5.20 -15.38 7.05
C SER A 266 -6.71 -15.12 6.94
N ALA A 267 -7.24 -14.23 7.71
CA ALA A 267 -8.70 -14.00 7.73
C ALA A 267 -9.10 -12.90 6.73
N ARG A 268 -8.16 -12.37 5.95
CA ARG A 268 -8.45 -11.21 5.07
C ARG A 268 -9.07 -11.70 3.76
N THR A 269 -10.15 -11.02 3.43
CA THR A 269 -10.74 -11.24 2.10
C THR A 269 -10.88 -9.90 1.36
N ILE A 270 -10.92 -10.02 0.02
CA ILE A 270 -11.04 -8.80 -0.82
C ILE A 270 -12.51 -8.37 -0.85
N ARG A 271 -12.65 -6.94 -0.76
CA ARG A 271 -14.03 -6.41 -0.80
C ARG A 271 -14.05 -5.11 -1.61
N ALA A 272 -15.34 -4.86 -2.02
CA ALA A 272 -15.49 -3.58 -2.74
C ALA A 272 -16.84 -2.95 -2.39
N GLN A 273 -16.72 -1.56 -2.06
CA GLN A 273 -17.95 -0.79 -1.76
C GLN A 273 -17.84 0.60 -2.41
N LYS A 274 -19.04 0.99 -2.88
CA LYS A 274 -19.05 2.31 -3.53
C LYS A 274 -18.87 3.42 -2.49
N PHE A 275 -18.08 4.40 -2.87
CA PHE A 275 -18.03 5.61 -2.01
C PHE A 275 -18.43 6.83 -2.83
N SER A 276 -18.69 7.92 -2.13
CA SER A 276 -19.08 9.18 -2.81
C SER A 276 -18.18 10.33 -2.36
N TRP A 277 -18.47 11.55 -2.91
CA TRP A 277 -17.66 12.73 -2.56
C TRP A 277 -18.51 13.70 -1.72
N ASN A 278 -17.86 14.26 -0.68
CA ASN A 278 -18.55 15.32 0.07
C ASN A 278 -18.66 16.62 -0.73
N ALA A 279 -19.49 17.57 -0.17
CA ALA A 279 -19.67 18.87 -0.87
C ALA A 279 -18.34 19.64 -0.95
N ASP A 280 -17.52 19.37 0.03
CA ASP A 280 -16.24 20.14 0.02
C ASP A 280 -15.19 19.44 -0.86
N GLY A 281 -15.58 18.28 -1.46
CA GLY A 281 -14.68 17.69 -2.47
C GLY A 281 -13.90 16.51 -1.87
N SER A 282 -13.90 16.33 -0.56
CA SER A 282 -13.18 15.19 0.06
C SER A 282 -13.99 13.89 -0.12
N PRO A 283 -13.20 12.69 -0.17
CA PRO A 283 -13.90 11.40 -0.32
C PRO A 283 -14.77 11.07 0.90
N GLN A 284 -15.89 10.50 0.56
CA GLN A 284 -16.81 10.02 1.63
C GLN A 284 -16.95 8.51 1.53
N PHE A 285 -16.21 7.87 2.53
CA PHE A 285 -16.23 6.38 2.49
C PHE A 285 -17.40 5.87 3.35
N PRO A 286 -17.99 4.83 2.91
CA PRO A 286 -19.04 4.22 3.75
C PRO A 286 -18.43 3.40 4.89
N ARG A 287 -19.35 2.95 5.77
CA ARG A 287 -18.88 1.95 6.75
C ARG A 287 -18.82 0.55 6.12
N PRO A 288 -17.73 -0.20 6.55
CA PRO A 288 -17.64 -1.53 5.92
C PRO A 288 -18.84 -2.42 6.27
N GLY A 289 -19.23 -3.28 5.26
CA GLY A 289 -20.37 -4.21 5.49
C GLY A 289 -20.27 -5.40 4.54
N TYR A 290 -21.37 -6.48 4.62
CA TYR A 290 -21.29 -7.78 3.92
C TYR A 290 -22.42 -7.91 2.92
N GLY A 291 -22.97 -6.63 2.54
CA GLY A 291 -23.95 -6.71 1.43
C GLY A 291 -25.18 -7.52 1.83
N PRO A 292 -26.04 -7.55 0.71
CA PRO A 292 -25.67 -7.26 -0.68
C PRO A 292 -25.63 -5.75 -0.96
N TYR A 293 -24.57 -5.35 -1.82
CA TYR A 293 -24.46 -3.94 -2.28
C TYR A 293 -24.87 -3.85 -3.76
N ALA A 294 -25.37 -2.62 -4.09
CA ALA A 294 -25.67 -2.41 -5.53
C ALA A 294 -24.40 -2.63 -6.39
N LEU A 295 -24.67 -3.33 -7.57
CA LEU A 295 -23.52 -3.59 -8.48
C LEU A 295 -23.17 -2.32 -9.26
N PRO A 296 -21.83 -2.27 -9.58
CA PRO A 296 -21.43 -1.12 -10.41
C PRO A 296 -22.19 -1.09 -11.74
N SER A 297 -22.51 0.23 -12.12
CA SER A 297 -23.19 0.36 -13.42
C SER A 297 -22.43 -0.40 -14.52
N GLY A 298 -23.17 -1.44 -15.20
CA GLY A 298 -22.51 -2.13 -16.34
C GLY A 298 -22.24 -3.60 -16.02
N GLN A 299 -22.56 -4.05 -14.76
CA GLN A 299 -22.38 -5.47 -14.35
C GLN A 299 -23.75 -6.13 -14.20
N ASN A 300 -24.52 -6.32 -15.43
CA ASN A 300 -25.78 -7.10 -15.42
C ASN A 300 -25.53 -8.51 -15.96
#